data_AF-A0A6V7L5M4-F1
#
_entry.id   AF-A0A6V7L5M4-F1
#
_cell.length_a   1.000
_cell.length_b   1.000
_cell.length_c   1.000
_cell.angle_alpha   90.00
_cell.angle_beta   90.00
_cell.angle_gamma   90.00
#
_symmetry.space_group_name_H-M   'P 1'
#
loop_
_entity.id
_entity.type
_entity.pdbx_description
1 polymer ?
#
loop_
_entity_poly.entity_id
_entity_poly.type
_entity_poly.pdbx_seq_one_letter_code
_entity_poly.pdbx_strand_id
1 'polypeptide(L)'
;AVLKDGREVAVKIQHRAVKTNSYVDIKTMAALVKIMSWIFPEFKFDWLVDETKKNIPRELNFAHEGQNADKVRRLFEHYKWLKVPKVHWELTTPRVLTMEFVEGGQVNDLEYIKSKNFNPYEISGKLGRLYSHMIFVTGFVHSDPHPGNILVRPGTKGEAEIVLLDHGLYAELSDEF
;
A
#
# COMPACT_ATOMS: atom_id res chain seq x y z
N ALA A 1 3.20 -15.07 -12.33
CA ALA A 1 3.19 -16.55 -12.24
C ALA A 1 1.81 -17.05 -12.63
N VAL A 2 1.64 -18.34 -12.92
CA VAL A 2 0.34 -18.90 -13.36
C VAL A 2 -0.08 -20.04 -12.42
N LEU A 3 -1.32 -20.02 -11.96
CA LEU A 3 -1.91 -21.07 -11.13
C LEU A 3 -2.22 -22.32 -11.94
N LYS A 4 -2.48 -23.45 -11.24
CA LYS A 4 -2.84 -24.72 -11.89
C LYS A 4 -4.12 -24.64 -12.73
N ASP A 5 -4.99 -23.68 -12.43
CA ASP A 5 -6.22 -23.41 -13.17
C ASP A 5 -6.07 -22.37 -14.29
N GLY A 6 -4.84 -21.94 -14.58
CA GLY A 6 -4.51 -21.01 -15.67
C GLY A 6 -4.61 -19.53 -15.31
N ARG A 7 -5.04 -19.16 -14.10
CA ARG A 7 -5.10 -17.75 -13.69
C ARG A 7 -3.72 -17.17 -13.42
N GLU A 8 -3.48 -15.96 -13.89
CA GLU A 8 -2.25 -15.22 -13.61
C GLU A 8 -2.27 -14.55 -12.24
N VAL A 9 -1.13 -14.59 -11.55
CA VAL A 9 -0.94 -14.01 -10.21
C VAL A 9 0.38 -13.24 -10.10
N ALA A 10 0.34 -12.16 -9.33
CA ALA A 10 1.52 -11.47 -8.81
C ALA A 10 1.93 -12.10 -7.47
N VAL A 11 3.22 -12.40 -7.31
CA VAL A 11 3.78 -13.03 -6.10
C VAL A 11 4.87 -12.13 -5.53
N LYS A 12 4.58 -11.42 -4.44
CA LYS A 12 5.53 -10.58 -3.69
C LYS A 12 6.23 -11.46 -2.66
N ILE A 13 7.56 -11.57 -2.74
CA ILE A 13 8.36 -12.44 -1.86
C ILE A 13 9.31 -11.59 -1.02
N GLN A 14 9.27 -11.77 0.30
CA GLN A 14 10.14 -11.04 1.20
C GLN A 14 11.57 -11.57 1.15
N HIS A 15 12.52 -10.68 0.87
CA HIS A 15 13.94 -11.00 0.89
C HIS A 15 14.40 -11.53 2.26
N ARG A 16 15.18 -12.63 2.26
CA ARG A 16 15.51 -13.43 3.46
C ARG A 16 16.13 -12.62 4.60
N ALA A 17 17.03 -11.69 4.28
CA ALA A 17 17.79 -10.94 5.27
C ALA A 17 16.98 -9.82 5.94
N VAL A 18 15.88 -9.35 5.33
CA VAL A 18 15.22 -8.11 5.75
C VAL A 18 14.65 -8.24 7.16
N LYS A 19 14.01 -9.37 7.49
CA LYS A 19 13.41 -9.55 8.82
C LYS A 19 14.46 -9.55 9.93
N THR A 20 15.54 -10.30 9.77
CA THR A 20 16.61 -10.36 10.79
C THR A 20 17.33 -9.02 10.91
N ASN A 21 17.66 -8.40 9.78
CA ASN A 21 18.37 -7.12 9.77
C ASN A 21 17.51 -6.00 10.38
N SER A 22 16.21 -5.96 10.07
CA SER A 22 15.30 -4.94 10.60
C SER A 22 15.29 -4.88 12.13
N TYR A 23 15.40 -6.03 12.80
CA TYR A 23 15.42 -6.08 14.26
C TYR A 23 16.73 -5.50 14.83
N VAL A 24 17.85 -5.75 14.15
CA VAL A 24 19.15 -5.18 14.50
C VAL A 24 19.15 -3.67 14.25
N ASP A 25 18.58 -3.23 13.14
CA ASP A 25 18.51 -1.82 12.75
C ASP A 25 17.66 -1.02 13.74
N ILE A 26 16.48 -1.53 14.11
CA ILE A 26 15.61 -0.91 15.12
C ILE A 26 16.32 -0.78 16.47
N LYS A 27 17.05 -1.82 16.90
CA LYS A 27 17.81 -1.78 18.15
C LYS A 27 18.94 -0.76 18.11
N THR A 28 19.66 -0.72 16.98
CA THR A 28 20.77 0.21 16.77
C THR A 28 20.26 1.64 16.77
N MET A 29 19.17 1.91 16.05
CA MET A 29 18.52 3.22 16.02
C MET A 29 18.04 3.65 17.41
N ALA A 30 17.39 2.76 18.16
CA ALA A 30 16.94 3.06 19.52
C ALA A 30 18.10 3.39 20.47
N ALA A 31 19.23 2.68 20.35
CA ALA A 31 20.43 2.96 21.13
C ALA A 31 21.03 4.32 20.77
N LEU A 32 21.16 4.61 19.47
CA LEU A 32 21.71 5.89 18.99
C LEU A 32 20.85 7.08 19.42
N VAL A 33 19.53 6.99 19.27
CA VAL A 33 18.62 8.07 19.70
C VAL A 33 18.70 8.28 21.21
N LYS A 34 18.81 7.22 22.01
CA LYS A 34 18.99 7.34 23.46
C LYS A 34 20.32 8.01 23.84
N ILE A 35 21.41 7.67 23.14
CA ILE A 35 22.72 8.30 23.35
C ILE A 35 22.66 9.79 22.97
N MET A 36 22.08 10.11 21.81
CA MET A 36 21.94 11.49 21.35
C MET A 36 21.07 12.33 22.28
N SER A 37 19.97 11.78 22.78
CA SER A 37 19.10 12.48 23.74
C SER A 37 19.79 12.72 25.08
N TRP A 38 20.75 11.87 25.45
CA TRP A 38 21.58 12.06 26.65
C TRP A 38 22.66 13.14 26.45
N ILE A 39 23.32 13.17 25.28
CA ILE A 39 24.35 14.18 24.96
C ILE A 39 23.73 15.55 24.67
N PHE A 40 22.58 15.55 23.98
CA PHE A 40 21.85 16.73 23.53
C PHE A 40 20.39 16.66 24.01
N PRO A 41 20.06 17.22 25.19
CA PRO A 41 18.71 17.15 25.77
C PRO A 41 17.60 17.77 24.90
N GLU A 42 17.95 18.61 23.93
CA GLU A 42 17.01 19.17 22.94
C GLU A 42 16.68 18.21 21.79
N PHE A 43 17.43 17.12 21.64
CA PHE A 43 17.20 16.10 20.62
C PHE A 43 16.03 15.20 21.03
N LYS A 44 14.84 15.43 20.45
CA LYS A 44 13.60 14.70 20.77
C LYS A 44 13.12 13.86 19.59
N PHE A 45 13.77 12.71 19.37
CA PHE A 45 13.44 11.77 18.30
C PHE A 45 12.92 10.41 18.81
N ASP A 46 12.63 10.28 20.11
CA ASP A 46 12.08 9.05 20.68
C ASP A 46 10.78 8.62 19.99
N TRP A 47 9.94 9.59 19.60
CA TRP A 47 8.70 9.34 18.86
C TRP A 47 8.94 8.62 17.53
N LEU A 48 10.02 8.95 16.81
CA LEU A 48 10.35 8.34 15.52
C LEU A 48 10.78 6.88 15.70
N VAL A 49 11.52 6.62 16.78
CA VAL A 49 11.93 5.25 17.15
C VAL A 49 10.71 4.40 17.48
N ASP A 50 9.78 4.96 18.26
CA ASP A 50 8.56 4.26 18.64
C ASP A 50 7.65 4.00 17.44
N GLU A 51 7.55 4.95 16.51
CA GLU A 51 6.81 4.78 15.26
C GLU A 51 7.43 3.68 14.39
N THR A 52 8.75 3.68 14.26
CA THR A 52 9.49 2.68 13.48
C THR A 52 9.35 1.28 14.07
N LYS A 53 9.42 1.15 15.41
CA LYS A 53 9.19 -0.11 16.13
C LYS A 53 7.79 -0.68 15.88
N LYS A 54 6.78 0.18 15.69
CA LYS A 54 5.41 -0.23 15.43
C LYS A 54 5.20 -0.60 13.97
N ASN A 55 5.73 0.19 13.02
CA ASN A 55 5.41 0.05 11.60
C ASN A 55 6.25 -1.00 10.87
N ILE A 56 7.56 -1.08 11.13
CA ILE A 56 8.43 -2.04 10.43
C ILE A 56 7.95 -3.49 10.60
N PRO A 57 7.59 -3.99 11.80
CA PRO A 57 7.07 -5.35 11.93
C PRO A 57 5.77 -5.59 11.18
N ARG A 58 4.94 -4.56 10.99
CA ARG A 58 3.69 -4.64 10.23
C ARG A 58 3.97 -4.71 8.72
N GLU A 59 4.89 -3.87 8.22
CA GLU A 59 5.36 -3.93 6.84
C GLU A 59 6.00 -5.28 6.47
N LEU A 60 6.69 -5.90 7.43
CA LEU A 60 7.33 -7.20 7.24
C LEU A 60 6.38 -8.40 7.34
N ASN A 61 5.08 -8.15 7.56
CA ASN A 61 4.05 -9.18 7.58
C ASN A 61 3.08 -8.98 6.41
N PHE A 62 3.33 -9.68 5.31
CA PHE A 62 2.48 -9.64 4.12
C PHE A 62 1.06 -10.17 4.33
N ALA A 63 0.80 -10.92 5.40
CA ALA A 63 -0.58 -11.27 5.74
C ALA A 63 -1.38 -10.03 6.19
N HIS A 64 -0.75 -9.05 6.84
CA HIS A 64 -1.41 -7.78 7.18
C HIS A 64 -1.69 -6.94 5.93
N GLU A 65 -0.74 -6.87 4.99
CA GLU A 65 -0.94 -6.21 3.70
C GLU A 65 -2.16 -6.81 2.95
N GLY A 66 -2.26 -8.14 2.90
CA GLY A 66 -3.42 -8.81 2.30
C GLY A 66 -4.75 -8.51 3.01
N GLN A 67 -4.74 -8.39 4.35
CA GLN A 67 -5.93 -8.05 5.13
C GLN A 67 -6.38 -6.61 4.86
N ASN A 68 -5.44 -5.69 4.74
CA ASN A 68 -5.70 -4.31 4.35
C ASN A 68 -6.30 -4.23 2.94
N ALA A 69 -5.73 -4.96 1.97
CA ALA A 69 -6.27 -5.04 0.61
C ALA A 69 -7.74 -5.51 0.62
N ASP A 70 -8.05 -6.58 1.35
CA ASP A 70 -9.41 -7.07 1.48
C ASP A 70 -10.36 -6.08 2.20
N LYS A 71 -9.85 -5.33 3.19
CA LYS A 71 -10.61 -4.27 3.87
C LYS A 71 -10.95 -3.14 2.90
N VAL A 72 -9.97 -2.61 2.16
CA VAL A 72 -10.18 -1.54 1.16
C VAL A 72 -11.13 -2.00 0.06
N ARG A 73 -10.95 -3.23 -0.44
CA ARG A 73 -11.84 -3.81 -1.45
C ARG A 73 -13.30 -3.82 -1.00
N ARG A 74 -13.57 -4.14 0.27
CA ARG A 74 -14.93 -4.10 0.85
C ARG A 74 -15.44 -2.66 1.04
N LEU A 75 -14.63 -1.77 1.62
CA LEU A 75 -15.02 -0.38 1.86
C LEU A 75 -15.41 0.35 0.57
N PHE A 76 -14.73 0.04 -0.53
CA PHE A 76 -14.91 0.73 -1.81
C PHE A 76 -15.58 -0.11 -2.90
N GLU A 77 -16.32 -1.16 -2.55
CA GLU A 77 -17.04 -2.00 -3.53
C GLU A 77 -18.04 -1.21 -4.41
N HIS A 78 -18.50 -0.07 -3.89
CA HIS A 78 -19.39 0.86 -4.59
C HIS A 78 -18.67 1.70 -5.67
N TYR A 79 -17.36 1.88 -5.58
CA TYR A 79 -16.55 2.56 -6.61
C TYR A 79 -16.21 1.60 -7.74
N LYS A 80 -17.05 1.58 -8.77
CA LYS A 80 -16.88 0.72 -9.96
C LYS A 80 -15.66 1.08 -10.82
N TRP A 81 -15.04 2.22 -10.58
CA TRP A 81 -13.80 2.67 -11.23
C TRP A 81 -12.54 2.36 -10.40
N LEU A 82 -12.67 1.69 -9.25
CA LEU A 82 -11.56 1.28 -8.39
C LEU A 82 -11.46 -0.25 -8.36
N LYS A 83 -10.26 -0.75 -8.59
CA LYS A 83 -9.89 -2.15 -8.48
C LYS A 83 -8.84 -2.32 -7.38
N VAL A 84 -9.11 -3.24 -6.48
CA VAL A 84 -8.11 -3.80 -5.55
C VAL A 84 -7.94 -5.27 -5.92
N PRO A 85 -6.74 -5.72 -6.32
CA PRO A 85 -6.47 -7.11 -6.68
C PRO A 85 -6.91 -8.08 -5.59
N LYS A 86 -7.55 -9.19 -5.98
CA LYS A 86 -7.97 -10.20 -5.01
C LYS A 86 -6.75 -10.92 -4.42
N VAL A 87 -6.71 -11.08 -3.09
CA VAL A 87 -5.69 -11.89 -2.41
C VAL A 87 -6.01 -13.38 -2.54
N HIS A 88 -5.01 -14.17 -2.86
CA HIS A 88 -5.02 -15.63 -2.85
C HIS A 88 -4.52 -16.13 -1.49
N TRP A 89 -5.43 -16.25 -0.53
CA TRP A 89 -5.11 -16.59 0.86
C TRP A 89 -4.49 -17.98 1.01
N GLU A 90 -4.88 -18.92 0.15
CA GLU A 90 -4.32 -20.27 0.08
C GLU A 90 -2.85 -20.30 -0.34
N LEU A 91 -2.33 -19.20 -0.90
CA LEU A 91 -0.94 -19.01 -1.32
C LEU A 91 -0.25 -17.83 -0.62
N THR A 92 -0.86 -17.30 0.44
CA THR A 92 -0.35 -16.13 1.16
C THR A 92 0.13 -16.54 2.55
N THR A 93 1.30 -16.05 2.93
CA THR A 93 1.94 -16.25 4.23
C THR A 93 2.52 -14.91 4.70
N PRO A 94 3.00 -14.79 5.95
CA PRO A 94 3.66 -13.56 6.40
C PRO A 94 4.86 -13.10 5.55
N ARG A 95 5.45 -13.99 4.73
CA ARG A 95 6.62 -13.69 3.88
C ARG A 95 6.35 -13.74 2.38
N VAL A 96 5.13 -14.12 1.97
CA VAL A 96 4.73 -14.24 0.57
C VAL A 96 3.31 -13.70 0.43
N LEU A 97 3.10 -12.67 -0.38
CA LEU A 97 1.77 -12.19 -0.78
C LEU A 97 1.48 -12.65 -2.20
N THR A 98 0.39 -13.39 -2.38
CA THR A 98 -0.08 -13.78 -3.72
C THR A 98 -1.39 -13.07 -4.01
N MET A 99 -1.46 -12.34 -5.11
CA MET A 99 -2.66 -11.60 -5.52
C MET A 99 -2.94 -11.74 -7.02
N GLU A 100 -4.18 -11.47 -7.41
CA GLU A 100 -4.61 -11.34 -8.80
C GLU A 100 -3.61 -10.48 -9.59
N PHE A 101 -3.14 -10.98 -10.72
CA PHE A 101 -2.32 -10.18 -11.61
C PHE A 101 -3.21 -9.17 -12.35
N VAL A 102 -2.78 -7.91 -12.38
CA VAL A 102 -3.49 -6.85 -13.09
C VAL A 102 -2.51 -6.08 -13.97
N GLU A 103 -2.86 -5.94 -15.24
CA GLU A 103 -2.12 -5.13 -16.20
C GLU A 103 -2.65 -3.69 -16.24
N GLY A 104 -1.76 -2.74 -16.48
CA GLY A 104 -2.07 -1.32 -16.60
C GLY A 104 -0.81 -0.47 -16.74
N GLY A 105 -0.97 0.78 -17.13
CA GLY A 105 0.11 1.77 -17.10
C GLY A 105 0.21 2.42 -15.73
N GLN A 106 1.39 2.88 -15.33
CA GLN A 106 1.53 3.63 -14.07
C GLN A 106 0.73 4.92 -14.13
N VAL A 107 0.22 5.37 -12.98
CA VAL A 107 -0.64 6.56 -12.93
C VAL A 107 0.05 7.87 -13.35
N ASN A 108 1.38 7.90 -13.30
CA ASN A 108 2.23 9.00 -13.74
C ASN A 108 2.71 8.87 -15.21
N ASP A 109 2.34 7.80 -15.91
CA ASP A 109 2.68 7.60 -17.33
C ASP A 109 1.68 8.33 -18.23
N LEU A 110 2.00 9.59 -18.53
CA LEU A 110 1.18 10.44 -19.40
C LEU A 110 1.11 9.93 -20.85
N GLU A 111 2.12 9.20 -21.33
CA GLU A 111 2.11 8.64 -22.69
C GLU A 111 1.12 7.49 -22.78
N TYR A 112 1.13 6.59 -21.79
CA TYR A 112 0.14 5.52 -21.67
C TYR A 112 -1.27 6.08 -21.58
N ILE A 113 -1.51 7.06 -20.70
CA ILE A 113 -2.82 7.72 -20.52
C ILE A 113 -3.33 8.29 -21.85
N LYS A 114 -2.48 9.00 -22.59
CA LYS A 114 -2.82 9.56 -23.92
C LYS A 114 -3.10 8.44 -24.93
N SER A 115 -2.28 7.39 -24.96
CA SER A 115 -2.43 6.27 -25.89
C SER A 115 -3.75 5.52 -25.72
N LYS A 116 -4.29 5.51 -24.49
CA LYS A 116 -5.59 4.90 -24.15
C LYS A 116 -6.76 5.88 -24.21
N ASN A 117 -6.52 7.12 -24.66
CA ASN A 117 -7.51 8.19 -24.73
C ASN A 117 -8.18 8.49 -23.37
N PHE A 118 -7.42 8.33 -22.28
CA PHE A 118 -7.88 8.68 -20.94
C PHE A 118 -7.62 10.15 -20.63
N ASN A 119 -8.47 10.72 -19.77
CA ASN A 119 -8.30 12.08 -19.29
C ASN A 119 -7.51 12.09 -17.96
N PRO A 120 -6.30 12.67 -17.90
CA PRO A 120 -5.52 12.74 -16.66
C PRO A 120 -6.23 13.51 -15.53
N TYR A 121 -7.08 14.49 -15.87
CA TYR A 121 -7.88 15.22 -14.88
C TYR A 121 -8.97 14.34 -14.26
N GLU A 122 -9.54 13.41 -15.03
CA GLU A 122 -10.51 12.44 -14.50
C GLU A 122 -9.83 11.47 -13.53
N ILE A 123 -8.65 10.96 -13.89
CA ILE A 123 -7.85 10.08 -13.03
C ILE A 123 -7.47 10.79 -11.73
N SER A 124 -6.96 12.03 -11.82
CA SER A 124 -6.65 12.86 -10.66
C SER A 124 -7.88 13.12 -9.79
N GLY A 125 -9.03 13.43 -10.40
CA GLY A 125 -10.29 13.63 -9.67
C GLY A 125 -10.79 12.37 -8.96
N LYS A 126 -10.62 11.19 -9.58
CA LYS A 126 -10.93 9.89 -8.95
C LYS A 126 -10.00 9.59 -7.77
N LEU A 127 -8.70 9.84 -7.91
CA LEU A 127 -7.75 9.72 -6.80
C LEU A 127 -8.07 10.69 -5.66
N GLY A 128 -8.33 11.96 -5.97
CA GLY A 128 -8.73 12.95 -4.98
C GLY A 128 -9.97 12.49 -4.22
N ARG A 129 -11.01 12.03 -4.93
CA ARG A 129 -12.22 11.46 -4.32
C ARG A 129 -11.93 10.23 -3.46
N LEU A 130 -11.04 9.35 -3.89
CA LEU A 130 -10.66 8.15 -3.14
C LEU A 130 -10.02 8.52 -1.81
N TYR A 131 -9.00 9.39 -1.84
CA TYR A 131 -8.28 9.82 -0.64
C TYR A 131 -9.14 10.68 0.28
N SER A 132 -9.97 11.57 -0.27
CA SER A 132 -10.96 12.31 0.53
C SER A 132 -11.93 11.37 1.24
N HIS A 133 -12.41 10.32 0.57
CA HIS A 133 -13.29 9.34 1.21
C HIS A 133 -12.53 8.55 2.30
N MET A 134 -11.29 8.15 2.04
CA MET A 134 -10.44 7.49 3.04
C MET A 134 -10.25 8.34 4.31
N ILE A 135 -10.02 9.64 4.14
CA ILE A 135 -9.76 10.57 5.25
C ILE A 135 -11.05 10.95 5.99
N PHE A 136 -12.06 11.41 5.25
CA PHE A 136 -13.23 12.08 5.84
C PHE A 136 -14.44 11.17 6.05
N VAL A 137 -14.43 9.94 5.53
CA VAL A 137 -15.59 9.04 5.62
C VAL A 137 -15.24 7.72 6.31
N THR A 138 -14.16 7.06 5.90
CA THR A 138 -13.81 5.74 6.49
C THR A 138 -12.80 5.82 7.63
N GLY A 139 -12.03 6.91 7.72
CA GLY A 139 -10.90 7.03 8.65
C GLY A 139 -9.79 6.00 8.41
N PHE A 140 -9.83 5.26 7.29
CA PHE A 140 -8.84 4.23 6.96
C PHE A 140 -8.03 4.67 5.74
N VAL A 141 -6.88 5.27 6.01
CA VAL A 141 -6.13 6.06 5.03
C VAL A 141 -4.90 5.31 4.55
N HIS A 142 -4.79 5.13 3.23
CA HIS A 142 -3.56 4.61 2.64
C HIS A 142 -2.44 5.65 2.81
N SER A 143 -1.36 5.27 3.47
CA SER A 143 -0.29 6.19 3.85
C SER A 143 0.86 6.26 2.83
N ASP A 144 0.80 5.48 1.74
CA ASP A 144 1.85 5.45 0.71
C ASP A 144 1.27 5.44 -0.73
N PRO A 145 0.66 6.56 -1.18
CA PRO A 145 0.15 6.77 -2.56
C PRO A 145 1.25 6.85 -3.64
N HIS A 146 2.38 6.18 -3.49
CA HIS A 146 3.45 6.27 -4.48
C HIS A 146 2.95 5.86 -5.88
N PRO A 147 3.29 6.60 -6.96
CA PRO A 147 2.77 6.30 -8.30
C PRO A 147 3.04 4.86 -8.78
N GLY A 148 4.11 4.23 -8.30
CA GLY A 148 4.42 2.82 -8.59
C GLY A 148 3.41 1.81 -8.02
N ASN A 149 2.61 2.20 -7.03
CA ASN A 149 1.58 1.36 -6.39
C ASN A 149 0.20 1.55 -7.04
N ILE A 150 0.11 2.41 -8.07
CA ILE A 150 -1.15 2.79 -8.70
C ILE A 150 -1.06 2.58 -10.20
N LEU A 151 -1.89 1.68 -10.72
CA LEU A 151 -2.05 1.50 -12.17
C LEU A 151 -3.34 2.14 -12.65
N VAL A 152 -3.36 2.43 -13.95
CA VAL A 152 -4.54 2.82 -14.71
C VAL A 152 -4.72 1.84 -15.85
N ARG A 153 -5.95 1.35 -16.04
CA ARG A 153 -6.32 0.43 -17.12
C ARG A 153 -7.71 0.76 -17.68
N PRO A 154 -8.07 0.23 -18.84
CA PRO A 154 -9.45 0.28 -19.31
C PRO A 154 -10.39 -0.50 -18.37
N GLY A 155 -11.43 0.17 -17.91
CA GLY A 155 -12.57 -0.42 -17.21
C GLY A 155 -13.56 -1.08 -18.17
N THR A 156 -14.63 -1.65 -17.62
CA THR A 156 -15.61 -2.44 -18.39
C THR A 156 -16.35 -1.65 -19.48
N LYS A 157 -16.47 -0.32 -19.35
CA LYS A 157 -17.12 0.55 -20.34
C LYS A 157 -16.11 1.44 -21.08
N GLY A 158 -14.82 1.13 -20.98
CA GLY A 158 -13.73 1.88 -21.62
C GLY A 158 -13.28 3.13 -20.85
N GLU A 159 -13.86 3.42 -19.69
CA GLU A 159 -13.41 4.47 -18.78
C GLU A 159 -12.11 4.09 -18.05
N ALA A 160 -11.38 5.06 -17.51
CA ALA A 160 -10.18 4.78 -16.73
C ALA A 160 -10.54 4.10 -15.39
N GLU A 161 -10.08 2.88 -15.17
CA GLU A 161 -10.13 2.18 -13.89
C GLU A 161 -8.78 2.34 -13.17
N ILE A 162 -8.84 2.70 -11.89
CA ILE A 162 -7.67 2.83 -11.02
C ILE A 162 -7.47 1.50 -10.30
N VAL A 163 -6.23 1.01 -10.29
CA VAL A 163 -5.83 -0.21 -9.57
C VAL A 163 -4.89 0.19 -8.44
N LEU A 164 -5.27 -0.08 -7.19
CA LEU A 164 -4.38 0.05 -6.03
C LEU A 164 -3.69 -1.30 -5.77
N LEU A 165 -2.37 -1.31 -5.80
CA LEU A 165 -1.56 -2.54 -5.68
C LEU A 165 -1.02 -2.76 -4.27
N ASP A 166 -0.42 -1.74 -3.67
CA ASP A 166 0.22 -1.87 -2.36
C ASP A 166 -0.77 -1.54 -1.25
N HIS A 167 -0.77 -2.38 -0.22
CA HIS A 167 -1.60 -2.16 0.96
C HIS A 167 -0.85 -2.30 2.29
N GLY A 168 0.47 -2.14 2.28
CA GLY A 168 1.35 -2.34 3.43
C GLY A 168 1.18 -1.28 4.51
N LEU A 169 0.88 -0.04 4.11
CA LEU A 169 0.84 1.12 5.00
C LEU A 169 -0.53 1.80 5.01
N TYR A 170 -1.22 1.68 6.16
CA TYR A 170 -2.48 2.35 6.46
C TYR A 170 -2.44 2.98 7.85
N ALA A 171 -3.04 4.17 7.95
CA ALA A 171 -3.39 4.82 9.19
C ALA A 171 -4.88 4.68 9.48
N GLU A 172 -5.22 4.47 10.76
CA GLU A 172 -6.59 4.59 11.26
C GLU A 172 -6.71 5.91 12.00
N LEU A 173 -7.59 6.78 11.52
CA LEU A 173 -7.89 8.07 12.11
C LEU A 173 -9.02 7.88 13.14
N SER A 174 -8.85 8.47 14.33
CA SER A 174 -9.93 8.57 15.31
C SER A 174 -10.88 9.71 14.94
N ASP A 175 -12.07 9.72 15.55
CA ASP A 175 -13.05 10.81 15.39
C ASP A 175 -12.60 12.14 16.04
N GLU A 176 -11.43 12.17 16.69
CA GLU A 176 -10.90 13.34 17.43
C GLU A 176 -10.03 14.28 16.56
N PHE A 177 -10.36 14.41 15.27
CA PHE A 177 -9.69 15.36 14.37
C PHE A 177 -10.11 16.82 14.59
#